data_AF-A0A7X8Q8H2-F1
#
_entry.id   AF-A0A7X8Q8H2-F1
#
_cell.length_a   1.000
_cell.length_b   1.000
_cell.length_c   1.000
_cell.angle_alpha   90.00
_cell.angle_beta   90.00
_cell.angle_gamma   90.00
#
_symmetry.space_group_name_H-M   'P 1'
#
loop_
_entity.id
_entity.type
_entity.pdbx_description
1 polymer ?
#
loop_
_entity_poly.entity_id
_entity_poly.type
_entity_poly.pdbx_seq_one_letter_code
_entity_poly.pdbx_strand_id
1 'polypeptide(L)' 'LKEYKPRWYIIGGSFTFLKNAEKYRNEIRAKGYSNAEIVGQNSTGSYRVAFSSYDSKEEALKALSKMKKEGEGLWILNK' A
#
# COMPACT_ATOMS: atom_id res chain seq x y z
N LEU A 1 20.74 12.70 13.22
CA LEU A 1 19.26 12.77 13.11
C LEU A 1 18.85 11.98 11.88
N LYS A 2 18.00 10.95 11.98
CA LYS A 2 17.43 10.33 10.78
C LYS A 2 16.41 11.32 10.21
N GLU A 3 16.64 11.83 9.00
CA GLU A 3 15.64 12.65 8.31
C GLU A 3 14.34 11.86 8.19
N TYR A 4 13.25 12.45 8.65
CA TYR A 4 11.92 11.94 8.37
C TYR A 4 11.59 12.29 6.91
N LYS A 5 11.59 11.28 6.04
CA LYS A 5 11.11 11.39 4.67
C LYS A 5 9.72 10.75 4.59
N PRO A 6 8.64 11.55 4.54
CA PRO A 6 7.31 10.99 4.40
C PRO A 6 7.20 10.25 3.08
N ARG A 7 6.51 9.12 3.10
CA ARG A 7 6.16 8.35 1.92
C ARG A 7 4.66 8.22 1.77
N TRP A 8 4.24 8.10 0.52
CA TRP A 8 2.84 7.93 0.14
C TRP A 8 2.63 6.53 -0.41
N TYR A 9 1.78 5.76 0.25
CA TYR A 9 1.52 4.37 -0.07
C TYR A 9 0.13 4.23 -0.67
N ILE A 10 0.01 3.48 -1.76
CA ILE A 10 -1.28 3.09 -2.31
C ILE A 10 -1.70 1.79 -1.62
N ILE A 11 -2.61 1.88 -0.66
CA ILE A 11 -3.09 0.74 0.12
C ILE A 11 -4.26 0.09 -0.61
N GLY A 12 -4.23 -1.24 -0.71
CA GLY A 12 -5.35 -2.01 -1.24
C GLY A 12 -6.00 -2.97 -0.24
N GLY A 13 -5.43 -3.12 0.96
CA GLY A 13 -6.04 -3.96 1.99
C GLY A 13 -5.53 -3.68 3.40
N SER A 14 -6.35 -4.02 4.38
CA SER A 14 -6.05 -3.96 5.81
C SER A 14 -6.56 -5.23 6.49
N PHE A 15 -5.69 -5.96 7.19
CA PHE A 15 -5.97 -7.30 7.71
C PHE A 15 -5.55 -7.42 9.16
N THR A 16 -6.39 -8.02 10.00
CA THR A 16 -6.07 -8.28 11.41
C THR A 16 -4.93 -9.29 11.59
N PHE A 17 -4.85 -10.29 10.69
CA PHE A 17 -3.85 -11.35 10.75
C PHE A 17 -2.72 -11.14 9.73
N LEU A 18 -1.47 -11.21 10.20
CA LEU A 18 -0.28 -11.07 9.33
C LEU A 18 -0.31 -12.04 8.15
N LYS A 19 -0.67 -13.31 8.39
CA LYS A 19 -0.78 -14.35 7.36
C LYS A 19 -1.70 -13.94 6.20
N ASN A 20 -2.80 -13.23 6.49
CA ASN A 20 -3.73 -12.76 5.47
C ASN A 20 -3.13 -11.58 4.68
N ALA A 21 -2.43 -10.67 5.36
CA ALA A 21 -1.71 -9.58 4.70
C ALA A 21 -0.58 -10.11 3.79
N GLU A 22 0.16 -11.12 4.23
CA GLU A 22 1.22 -11.77 3.43
C GLU A 22 0.65 -12.49 2.22
N LYS A 23 -0.45 -13.25 2.40
CA LYS A 23 -1.14 -13.90 1.29
C LYS A 23 -1.57 -12.87 0.24
N TYR A 24 -2.27 -11.81 0.67
CA TYR A 24 -2.74 -10.76 -0.23
C TYR A 24 -1.58 -10.03 -0.94
N ARG A 25 -0.49 -9.70 -0.23
CA ARG A 25 0.73 -9.14 -0.83
C ARG A 25 1.28 -10.05 -1.92
N ASN A 26 1.36 -11.35 -1.67
CA ASN A 26 1.91 -12.31 -2.63
C ASN A 26 1.00 -12.45 -3.86
N GLU A 27 -0.32 -12.45 -3.67
CA GLU A 27 -1.29 -12.46 -4.78
C GLU A 27 -1.14 -11.22 -5.67
N ILE A 28 -1.00 -10.04 -5.09
CA ILE A 28 -0.81 -8.79 -5.83
C ILE A 28 0.55 -8.77 -6.55
N ARG A 29 1.62 -9.26 -5.91
CA ARG A 29 2.92 -9.42 -6.57
C ARG A 29 2.85 -10.35 -7.77
N ALA A 30 2.11 -11.46 -7.65
CA ALA A 30 1.90 -12.40 -8.76
C ALA A 30 1.11 -11.77 -9.93
N LYS A 31 0.27 -10.76 -9.67
CA LYS A 31 -0.42 -9.97 -10.69
C LYS A 31 0.45 -8.90 -11.37
N GLY A 32 1.73 -8.78 -11.00
CA GLY A 32 2.67 -7.85 -11.62
C GLY A 32 3.06 -6.64 -10.76
N TYR A 33 2.48 -6.48 -9.56
CA TYR A 33 2.81 -5.40 -8.64
C TYR A 33 3.99 -5.81 -7.73
N SER A 34 5.19 -5.92 -8.31
CA SER A 34 6.41 -6.39 -7.62
C SER A 34 6.76 -5.59 -6.36
N ASN A 35 6.40 -4.30 -6.33
CA ASN A 35 6.69 -3.37 -5.24
C ASN A 35 5.68 -3.45 -4.09
N ALA A 36 4.71 -4.36 -4.14
CA ALA A 36 3.73 -4.48 -3.07
C ALA A 36 4.39 -4.88 -1.75
N GLU A 37 3.98 -4.25 -0.64
CA GLU A 37 4.64 -4.37 0.65
C GLU A 37 3.65 -4.26 1.82
N ILE A 38 4.03 -4.76 2.99
CA ILE A 38 3.26 -4.59 4.23
C ILE A 38 3.79 -3.35 4.94
N VAL A 39 2.96 -2.32 5.11
CA VAL A 39 3.33 -0.99 5.64
C VAL A 39 3.25 -0.95 7.18
N GLY A 40 3.24 -2.12 7.81
CA GLY A 40 3.06 -2.32 9.25
C GLY A 40 1.61 -2.19 9.71
N GLN A 41 1.43 -2.07 11.02
CA GLN A 41 0.11 -2.02 11.65
C GLN A 41 -0.44 -0.59 11.75
N ASN A 42 -1.76 -0.45 11.85
CA ASN A 42 -2.42 0.78 12.31
C ASN A 42 -2.58 0.77 13.84
N SER A 43 -3.18 1.81 14.41
CA SER A 43 -3.43 1.92 15.85
C SER A 43 -4.32 0.82 16.43
N THR A 44 -5.09 0.11 15.58
CA THR A 44 -5.97 -0.99 15.97
C THR A 44 -5.33 -2.37 15.76
N GLY A 45 -4.05 -2.42 15.37
CA GLY A 45 -3.31 -3.68 15.17
C GLY A 45 -3.45 -4.33 13.78
N SER A 46 -4.17 -3.70 12.85
CA SER A 46 -4.37 -4.25 11.50
C SER A 46 -3.18 -3.96 10.58
N TYR A 47 -2.68 -4.98 9.90
CA TYR A 47 -1.62 -4.92 8.89
C TYR A 47 -2.15 -4.35 7.57
N ARG A 48 -1.52 -3.28 7.09
CA ARG A 48 -1.88 -2.65 5.81
C ARG A 48 -0.96 -3.13 4.70
N VAL A 49 -1.53 -3.42 3.53
CA VAL A 49 -0.78 -3.86 2.34
C VAL A 49 -0.85 -2.78 1.27
N ALA A 50 0.30 -2.28 0.87
CA ALA A 50 0.45 -1.35 -0.25
C ALA A 50 0.76 -2.08 -1.54
N PHE A 51 0.28 -1.54 -2.66
CA PHE A 51 0.67 -1.94 -4.02
C PHE A 51 2.00 -1.31 -4.42
N SER A 52 2.23 -0.08 -3.98
CA SER A 52 3.43 0.70 -4.24
C SER A 52 3.55 1.87 -3.26
N SER A 53 4.76 2.43 -3.16
CA SER A 53 5.08 3.62 -2.38
C SER A 53 5.80 4.66 -3.24
N TYR A 54 5.63 5.94 -2.89
CA TYR A 54 6.13 7.10 -3.63
C TYR A 54 6.69 8.14 -2.67
N ASP A 55 7.59 8.98 -3.18
CA ASP A 55 8.23 10.07 -2.44
C ASP A 55 7.46 11.41 -2.57
N SER A 56 6.32 11.42 -3.28
CA SER A 56 5.41 12.58 -3.34
C SER A 56 3.93 12.17 -3.38
N LYS A 57 3.06 13.07 -2.94
CA LYS A 57 1.60 12.88 -2.98
C LYS A 57 1.10 12.84 -4.43
N GLU A 58 1.66 13.69 -5.27
CA GLU A 58 1.29 13.85 -6.68
C GLU A 58 1.56 12.58 -7.48
N GLU A 59 2.72 11.94 -7.28
CA GLU A 59 3.06 10.67 -7.90
C GLU A 59 2.10 9.56 -7.47
N ALA A 60 1.82 9.47 -6.16
CA ALA A 60 0.89 8.49 -5.62
C ALA A 60 -0.54 8.68 -6.17
N LEU A 61 -1.01 9.93 -6.28
CA LEU A 61 -2.32 10.24 -6.87
C LEU A 61 -2.38 9.89 -8.35
N LYS A 62 -1.33 10.20 -9.11
CA LYS A 62 -1.24 9.85 -10.53
C LYS A 62 -1.28 8.34 -10.72
N ALA A 63 -0.53 7.58 -9.92
CA ALA A 63 -0.58 6.11 -9.95
C ALA A 63 -1.95 5.56 -9.53
N LEU A 64 -2.52 6.07 -8.43
CA LEU A 64 -3.85 5.67 -7.93
C LEU A 64 -4.94 5.86 -8.99
N SER A 65 -4.93 7.00 -9.70
CA SER A 65 -5.92 7.29 -10.75
C SER A 65 -5.88 6.30 -11.92
N LYS A 66 -4.70 5.73 -12.21
CA LYS A 66 -4.57 4.68 -13.23
C LYS A 66 -5.15 3.36 -12.73
N MET A 67 -4.86 2.99 -11.48
CA MET A 67 -5.33 1.74 -10.87
C MET A 67 -6.85 1.75 -10.60
N LYS A 68 -7.43 2.89 -10.20
CA LYS A 68 -8.88 2.99 -9.94
C LYS A 68 -9.76 2.76 -11.17
N LYS A 69 -9.23 2.89 -12.39
CA LYS A 69 -9.97 2.55 -13.61
C LYS A 69 -10.30 1.05 -13.69
N GLU A 70 -9.62 0.22 -12.90
CA GLU A 70 -9.80 -1.23 -12.83
C GLU A 70 -10.76 -1.67 -11.70
N GLY A 71 -11.37 -0.72 -10.96
CA GLY A 71 -12.41 -1.01 -9.97
C GLY A 71 -11.92 -1.36 -8.56
N GLU A 72 -10.64 -1.16 -8.25
CA GLU A 72 -10.08 -1.51 -6.94
C GLU A 72 -10.34 -0.41 -5.87
N GLY A 73 -10.71 -0.85 -4.66
CA GLY A 73 -10.95 -0.01 -3.48
C GLY A 73 -9.69 0.56 -2.83
N LEU A 74 -8.84 1.21 -3.64
CA LEU A 74 -7.52 1.71 -3.24
C LEU A 74 -7.59 3.09 -2.58
N TRP A 75 -6.73 3.33 -1.58
CA TRP A 75 -6.58 4.64 -0.92
C TRP A 75 -5.11 4.99 -0.64
N ILE A 76 -4.83 6.27 -0.40
CA ILE A 76 -3.48 6.73 -0.06
C ILE A 76 -3.28 6.80 1.45
N LEU A 77 -2.13 6.34 1.90
CA LEU A 77 -1.63 6.52 3.26
C LEU A 77 -0.34 7.35 3.21
N ASN A 78 -0.24 8.39 4.05
CA ASN A 78 1.02 9.10 4.33
C ASN A 78 1.63 8.54 5.63
N LYS A 79 2.93 8.21 5.61
CA LYS A 79 3.67 7.67 6.76
C LYS A 79 5.14 8.02 6.70
#